data_AF-A0A661RI17-F1
#
_entry.id   AF-A0A661RI17-F1
#
_cell.length_a   1.000
_cell.length_b   1.000
_cell.length_c   1.000
_cell.angle_alpha   90.00
_cell.angle_beta   90.00
_cell.angle_gamma   90.00
#
_symmetry.space_group_name_H-M   'P 1'
#
loop_
_entity.id
_entity.type
_entity.pdbx_description
1 polymer ?
#
loop_
_entity_poly.entity_id
_entity_poly.type
_entity_poly.pdbx_seq_one_letter_code
_entity_poly.pdbx_strand_id
1 'polypeptide(L)'
;MKKLFRTGLMTALTVILATGWCYGTTIMFPYINSNPGNLSTIVTVINTANATKAECKSSEDLQLHYRYITKKISDSAADVCQERDFWRPTTLADLVTFDVAGDINGGEAMFGDPTDYDDGMNAPGFDLPNMGFTEPRRGYLLVNHRCSVSGEKPDSSTSNDEIYLDGEAMLLDVVNGAAWGYRAILADQSVDDIGDYAFASSSAGDENPVTGATTELLSEAPKLTENQQVALYPPDEFQTRFFVTPLVINSANATSNDMSEVMPFKNQKRTKITLLDSVGNMGIMDRDENSGSGAAAVHVCCVGAIDLETLMGGSFGSGFDAQGGWAYVDLMDPPAAYSGGTVDTTADHCAIVFKLQFGSPSFASGMINSCEIIRSYRILSAGD
;
A
#
# COMPACT_ATOMS: atom_id res chain seq x y z
N MET A 1 -47.02 -61.01 4.00
CA MET A 1 -46.62 -60.98 2.57
C MET A 1 -46.56 -59.53 2.10
N LYS A 2 -45.42 -59.14 1.51
CA LYS A 2 -45.21 -58.00 0.58
C LYS A 2 -45.32 -56.55 1.11
N LYS A 3 -44.12 -55.97 1.33
CA LYS A 3 -43.59 -54.67 0.84
C LYS A 3 -44.49 -53.42 0.80
N LEU A 4 -44.08 -52.40 1.56
CA LEU A 4 -44.05 -50.96 1.23
C LEU A 4 -43.21 -50.28 2.35
N PHE A 5 -41.90 -50.09 2.24
CA PHE A 5 -41.14 -49.16 1.40
C PHE A 5 -41.58 -47.69 1.57
N ARG A 6 -40.62 -46.89 2.07
CA ARG A 6 -40.31 -45.49 1.72
C ARG A 6 -40.86 -44.32 2.56
N THR A 7 -39.88 -43.63 3.17
CA THR A 7 -39.70 -42.18 3.22
C THR A 7 -40.38 -41.42 4.37
N GLY A 8 -39.56 -41.03 5.34
CA GLY A 8 -39.88 -40.04 6.39
C GLY A 8 -38.62 -39.57 7.10
N LEU A 9 -37.54 -39.39 6.34
CA LEU A 9 -36.28 -38.78 6.76
C LEU A 9 -35.92 -37.77 5.67
N MET A 10 -35.45 -36.58 6.05
CA MET A 10 -35.39 -35.32 5.29
C MET A 10 -36.72 -34.54 5.34
N THR A 11 -36.79 -33.28 5.75
CA THR A 11 -35.81 -32.19 5.59
C THR A 11 -36.05 -31.16 6.70
N ALA A 12 -35.16 -31.07 7.69
CA ALA A 12 -35.02 -29.83 8.45
C ALA A 12 -34.15 -28.91 7.58
N LEU A 13 -34.81 -28.15 6.70
CA LEU A 13 -34.16 -27.09 5.94
C LEU A 13 -33.90 -25.94 6.93
N THR A 14 -32.81 -26.05 7.67
CA THR A 14 -32.21 -24.87 8.30
C THR A 14 -31.70 -24.02 7.15
N VAL A 15 -32.51 -23.06 6.70
CA VAL A 15 -32.01 -21.92 5.93
C VAL A 15 -31.16 -21.13 6.91
N ILE A 16 -29.90 -21.56 7.07
CA ILE A 16 -28.85 -20.63 7.43
C ILE A 16 -28.82 -19.71 6.22
N LEU A 17 -29.42 -18.53 6.36
CA LEU A 17 -29.05 -17.38 5.55
C LEU A 17 -27.57 -17.18 5.84
N ALA A 18 -26.72 -17.86 5.09
CA ALA A 18 -25.37 -17.42 4.89
C ALA A 18 -25.54 -16.08 4.16
N THR A 19 -25.60 -15.01 4.93
CA THR A 19 -25.13 -13.71 4.46
C THR A 19 -23.66 -13.93 4.19
N GLY A 20 -23.35 -14.43 2.99
CA GLY A 20 -22.02 -14.40 2.45
C GLY A 20 -21.72 -12.95 2.16
N TRP A 21 -20.65 -12.47 2.77
CA TRP A 21 -20.09 -11.15 2.52
C TRP A 21 -19.15 -11.34 1.32
N CYS A 22 -19.30 -10.52 0.30
CA CYS A 22 -18.56 -10.59 -0.96
C CYS A 22 -17.49 -9.48 -0.95
N TYR A 23 -16.25 -9.73 -1.44
CA TYR A 23 -14.97 -9.04 -1.06
C TYR A 23 -14.00 -8.59 -2.20
N GLY A 24 -13.26 -7.48 -2.21
CA GLY A 24 -13.09 -6.54 -3.36
C GLY A 24 -11.79 -6.42 -4.02
N THR A 25 -11.79 -6.15 -5.34
CA THR A 25 -10.54 -5.87 -6.02
C THR A 25 -10.11 -4.47 -5.61
N THR A 26 -9.43 -4.39 -4.47
CA THR A 26 -8.80 -3.17 -3.99
C THR A 26 -7.40 -3.10 -4.57
N ILE A 27 -7.07 -1.98 -5.20
CA ILE A 27 -5.69 -1.65 -5.55
C ILE A 27 -5.14 -0.60 -4.58
N MET A 28 -3.85 -0.69 -4.29
CA MET A 28 -3.14 0.26 -3.45
C MET A 28 -1.99 0.91 -4.20
N PHE A 29 -1.92 2.22 -4.09
CA PHE A 29 -0.75 3.03 -4.43
C PHE A 29 0.03 3.30 -3.14
N PRO A 30 1.00 2.45 -2.78
CA PRO A 30 1.67 2.47 -1.49
C PRO A 30 2.41 3.77 -1.17
N TYR A 31 2.72 4.61 -2.15
CA TYR A 31 3.35 5.90 -1.90
C TYR A 31 2.92 6.97 -2.89
N ILE A 32 2.12 7.91 -2.41
CA ILE A 32 1.78 9.14 -3.13
C ILE A 32 2.38 10.33 -2.39
N ASN A 33 2.67 11.37 -3.15
CA ASN A 33 3.14 12.63 -2.62
C ASN A 33 2.47 13.79 -3.35
N SER A 34 2.05 14.78 -2.56
CA SER A 34 1.50 16.03 -3.03
C SER A 34 2.34 17.14 -2.43
N ASN A 35 3.13 17.80 -3.25
CA ASN A 35 3.88 19.00 -2.85
C ASN A 35 3.64 20.07 -3.91
N PRO A 36 2.53 20.82 -3.80
CA PRO A 36 2.11 21.76 -4.83
C PRO A 36 3.25 22.68 -5.28
N GLY A 37 3.50 22.70 -6.58
CA GLY A 37 4.54 23.47 -7.27
C GLY A 37 5.92 22.81 -7.33
N ASN A 38 6.14 21.68 -6.65
CA ASN A 38 7.45 21.02 -6.59
C ASN A 38 7.41 19.55 -7.02
N LEU A 39 6.47 18.78 -6.48
CA LEU A 39 6.37 17.34 -6.73
C LEU A 39 4.90 16.94 -6.85
N SER A 40 4.60 16.30 -7.97
CA SER A 40 3.28 15.80 -8.33
C SER A 40 3.30 14.27 -8.41
N THR A 41 2.20 13.62 -8.01
CA THR A 41 1.98 12.20 -8.28
C THR A 41 0.84 12.08 -9.26
N ILE A 42 1.14 11.62 -10.47
CA ILE A 42 0.15 11.28 -11.47
C ILE A 42 -0.31 9.85 -11.20
N VAL A 43 -1.60 9.66 -10.97
CA VAL A 43 -2.21 8.35 -10.74
C VAL A 43 -3.10 8.05 -11.92
N THR A 44 -2.98 6.84 -12.45
CA THR A 44 -3.87 6.27 -13.46
C THR A 44 -4.58 5.07 -12.84
N VAL A 45 -5.90 5.03 -12.98
CA VAL A 45 -6.73 3.89 -12.59
C VAL A 45 -7.49 3.40 -13.80
N ILE A 46 -7.50 2.09 -14.00
CA ILE A 46 -8.23 1.41 -15.06
C ILE A 46 -9.30 0.55 -14.41
N ASN A 47 -10.56 0.79 -14.79
CA ASN A 47 -11.68 -0.04 -14.41
C ASN A 47 -12.03 -1.01 -15.55
N THR A 48 -11.93 -2.31 -15.31
CA THR A 48 -12.30 -3.36 -16.27
C THR A 48 -13.63 -4.05 -15.91
N ALA A 49 -14.30 -3.62 -14.84
CA ALA A 49 -15.64 -4.07 -14.46
C ALA A 49 -16.76 -3.16 -14.98
N ASN A 50 -17.94 -3.77 -15.12
CA ASN A 50 -19.20 -3.07 -15.29
C ASN A 50 -20.09 -3.30 -14.06
N ALA A 51 -21.20 -2.56 -13.96
CA ALA A 51 -22.14 -2.66 -12.83
C ALA A 51 -22.60 -4.10 -12.55
N THR A 52 -22.83 -4.91 -13.60
CA THR A 52 -23.23 -6.32 -13.43
C THR A 52 -22.11 -7.17 -12.85
N LYS A 53 -20.86 -6.99 -13.34
CA LYS A 53 -19.68 -7.72 -12.87
C LYS A 53 -19.31 -7.34 -11.43
N ALA A 54 -19.47 -6.07 -11.08
CA ALA A 54 -19.32 -5.57 -9.70
C ALA A 54 -20.54 -5.87 -8.81
N GLU A 55 -21.51 -6.66 -9.30
CA GLU A 55 -22.72 -7.05 -8.56
C GLU A 55 -23.57 -5.88 -8.05
N CYS A 56 -23.54 -4.73 -8.74
CA CYS A 56 -24.47 -3.64 -8.50
C CYS A 56 -25.89 -4.07 -8.87
N LYS A 57 -26.88 -3.61 -8.11
CA LYS A 57 -28.28 -3.77 -8.51
C LYS A 57 -28.53 -3.00 -9.80
N SER A 58 -29.53 -3.42 -10.58
CA SER A 58 -29.90 -2.75 -11.82
C SER A 58 -30.34 -1.29 -11.67
N SER A 59 -30.55 -0.83 -10.44
CA SER A 59 -30.92 0.56 -10.10
C SER A 59 -29.73 1.37 -9.54
N GLU A 60 -28.53 0.81 -9.54
CA GLU A 60 -27.34 1.38 -8.94
C GLU A 60 -26.28 1.64 -10.01
N ASP A 61 -25.66 2.81 -9.94
CA ASP A 61 -24.48 3.12 -10.73
C ASP A 61 -23.21 2.57 -10.08
N LEU A 62 -22.28 2.09 -10.91
CA LEU A 62 -20.94 1.70 -10.51
C LEU A 62 -20.06 2.95 -10.35
N GLN A 63 -19.31 2.98 -9.26
CA GLN A 63 -18.39 4.06 -8.90
C GLN A 63 -17.04 3.46 -8.49
N LEU A 64 -15.97 4.23 -8.69
CA LEU A 64 -14.69 4.00 -8.04
C LEU A 64 -14.67 4.78 -6.74
N HIS A 65 -14.27 4.13 -5.66
CA HIS A 65 -14.13 4.73 -4.35
C HIS A 65 -12.65 4.89 -4.03
N TYR A 66 -12.24 6.11 -3.70
CA TYR A 66 -10.88 6.53 -3.48
C TYR A 66 -10.70 6.92 -2.03
N ARG A 67 -9.62 6.44 -1.41
CA ARG A 67 -9.24 6.84 -0.06
C ARG A 67 -7.80 7.27 -0.01
N TYR A 68 -7.59 8.54 0.30
CA TYR A 68 -6.28 9.07 0.64
C TYR A 68 -6.02 8.94 2.12
N ILE A 69 -4.96 8.24 2.48
CA ILE A 69 -4.47 8.18 3.85
C ILE A 69 -3.12 8.91 3.86
N THR A 70 -3.12 10.13 4.41
CA THR A 70 -2.00 11.06 4.27
C THR A 70 -1.61 11.70 5.59
N LYS A 71 -0.39 12.23 5.65
CA LYS A 71 0.08 13.11 6.71
C LYS A 71 0.92 14.24 6.12
N LYS A 72 1.16 15.32 6.87
CA LYS A 72 2.03 16.39 6.37
C LYS A 72 3.46 15.87 6.27
N ILE A 73 4.22 16.38 5.31
CA ILE A 73 5.64 15.99 5.17
C ILE A 73 6.43 16.37 6.44
N SER A 74 6.02 17.42 7.15
CA SER A 74 6.59 17.87 8.43
C SER A 74 6.26 16.96 9.62
N ASP A 75 5.24 16.12 9.52
CA ASP A 75 4.81 15.27 10.64
C ASP A 75 5.79 14.11 10.81
N SER A 76 5.88 13.58 12.03
CA SER A 76 6.71 12.43 12.34
C SER A 76 6.20 11.16 11.63
N ALA A 77 7.10 10.20 11.39
CA ALA A 77 6.70 8.87 10.90
C ALA A 77 5.70 8.18 11.86
N ALA A 78 5.80 8.45 13.16
CA ALA A 78 4.92 7.89 14.18
C ALA A 78 3.57 8.61 14.35
N ASP A 79 3.40 9.80 13.76
CA ASP A 79 2.16 10.57 13.88
C ASP A 79 1.01 9.91 13.11
N VAL A 80 -0.21 10.17 13.56
CA VAL A 80 -1.41 9.62 12.95
C VAL A 80 -1.68 10.23 11.57
N CYS A 81 -2.23 9.44 10.65
CA CYS A 81 -2.67 9.94 9.36
C CYS A 81 -4.06 10.59 9.42
N GLN A 82 -4.34 11.43 8.44
CA GLN A 82 -5.64 11.98 8.10
C GLN A 82 -6.16 11.29 6.84
N GLU A 83 -7.48 11.24 6.72
CA GLU A 83 -8.16 10.57 5.61
C GLU A 83 -8.96 11.57 4.75
N ARG A 84 -9.00 11.30 3.45
CA ARG A 84 -10.05 11.75 2.55
C ARG A 84 -10.65 10.58 1.82
N ASP A 85 -11.97 10.57 1.78
CA ASP A 85 -12.79 9.53 1.21
C ASP A 85 -13.76 10.20 0.24
N PHE A 86 -13.78 9.71 -1.01
CA PHE A 86 -14.68 10.18 -2.05
C PHE A 86 -14.88 9.11 -3.12
N TRP A 87 -15.93 9.25 -3.92
CA TRP A 87 -16.22 8.35 -5.03
C TRP A 87 -16.44 9.11 -6.31
N ARG A 88 -16.26 8.41 -7.44
CA ARG A 88 -16.40 8.95 -8.78
C ARG A 88 -17.15 7.97 -9.67
N PRO A 89 -18.07 8.44 -10.54
CA PRO A 89 -18.68 7.61 -11.56
C PRO A 89 -17.62 6.88 -12.38
N THR A 90 -17.90 5.66 -12.80
CA THR A 90 -17.04 4.92 -13.73
C THR A 90 -17.86 4.03 -14.64
N THR A 91 -17.27 3.60 -15.74
CA THR A 91 -17.89 2.67 -16.69
C THR A 91 -16.92 1.54 -17.07
N LEU A 92 -17.38 0.59 -17.87
CA LEU A 92 -16.55 -0.51 -18.34
C LEU A 92 -15.41 0.00 -19.22
N ALA A 93 -14.18 -0.44 -18.94
CA ALA A 93 -12.96 -0.03 -19.64
C ALA A 93 -12.67 1.46 -19.53
N ASP A 94 -13.13 2.07 -18.45
CA ASP A 94 -12.83 3.45 -18.10
C ASP A 94 -11.39 3.57 -17.60
N LEU A 95 -10.73 4.67 -17.98
CA LEU A 95 -9.37 4.98 -17.61
C LEU A 95 -9.35 6.44 -17.18
N VAL A 96 -9.03 6.66 -15.91
CA VAL A 96 -8.89 8.00 -15.34
C VAL A 96 -7.45 8.23 -14.94
N THR A 97 -6.89 9.34 -15.40
CA THR A 97 -5.57 9.81 -14.96
C THR A 97 -5.71 11.18 -14.32
N PHE A 98 -5.12 11.39 -13.15
CA PHE A 98 -5.21 12.65 -12.43
C PHE A 98 -3.94 12.94 -11.64
N ASP A 99 -3.76 14.20 -11.27
CA ASP A 99 -2.66 14.66 -10.43
C ASP A 99 -3.11 14.84 -8.97
N VAL A 100 -2.53 14.05 -8.07
CA VAL A 100 -2.80 14.13 -6.62
C VAL A 100 -2.40 15.49 -6.01
N ALA A 101 -1.43 16.18 -6.61
CA ALA A 101 -0.98 17.50 -6.16
C ALA A 101 -1.82 18.65 -6.71
N GLY A 102 -2.59 18.42 -7.78
CA GLY A 102 -3.35 19.45 -8.46
C GLY A 102 -2.50 20.48 -9.23
N ASP A 103 -1.21 20.21 -9.43
CA ASP A 103 -0.30 21.05 -10.21
C ASP A 103 -0.65 20.99 -11.71
N ILE A 104 -1.13 19.84 -12.16
CA ILE A 104 -1.57 19.61 -13.53
C ILE A 104 -3.10 19.53 -13.56
N ASN A 105 -3.70 20.31 -14.45
CA ASN A 105 -5.15 20.37 -14.69
C ASN A 105 -5.99 20.66 -13.43
N GLY A 106 -5.40 21.24 -12.37
CA GLY A 106 -6.11 21.58 -11.14
C GLY A 106 -6.62 20.36 -10.36
N GLY A 107 -6.08 19.17 -10.61
CA GLY A 107 -6.52 17.92 -9.98
C GLY A 107 -7.70 17.24 -10.65
N GLU A 108 -8.21 17.82 -11.74
CA GLU A 108 -9.23 17.19 -12.57
C GLU A 108 -8.65 16.07 -13.43
N ALA A 109 -9.52 15.19 -13.92
CA ALA A 109 -9.15 14.14 -14.86
C ALA A 109 -8.44 14.72 -16.09
N MET A 110 -7.31 14.13 -16.44
CA MET A 110 -6.37 14.61 -17.46
C MET A 110 -6.68 14.04 -18.84
N PHE A 111 -5.94 14.52 -19.85
CA PHE A 111 -5.95 14.00 -21.23
C PHE A 111 -7.30 14.05 -21.96
N GLY A 112 -8.22 14.92 -21.51
CA GLY A 112 -9.53 15.09 -22.15
C GLY A 112 -10.46 13.91 -21.87
N ASP A 113 -10.36 13.32 -20.68
CA ASP A 113 -11.29 12.32 -20.17
C ASP A 113 -12.75 12.80 -20.38
N PRO A 114 -13.58 12.03 -21.11
CA PRO A 114 -14.96 12.42 -21.41
C PRO A 114 -15.94 12.14 -20.27
N THR A 115 -15.52 11.42 -19.24
CA THR A 115 -16.36 11.06 -18.10
C THR A 115 -16.65 12.31 -17.26
N ASP A 116 -17.93 12.51 -16.96
CA ASP A 116 -18.35 13.58 -16.06
C ASP A 116 -18.18 13.10 -14.61
N TYR A 117 -17.18 13.64 -13.94
CA TYR A 117 -16.85 13.34 -12.56
C TYR A 117 -17.54 14.27 -11.56
N ASP A 118 -18.31 15.25 -12.05
CA ASP A 118 -19.10 16.15 -11.20
C ASP A 118 -20.36 15.42 -10.69
N ASP A 119 -20.26 14.74 -9.55
CA ASP A 119 -21.40 14.18 -8.78
C ASP A 119 -22.25 15.30 -8.11
N GLY A 120 -22.37 16.45 -8.76
CA GLY A 120 -22.99 17.68 -8.27
C GLY A 120 -22.07 18.90 -8.32
N MET A 121 -22.67 20.09 -8.14
CA MET A 121 -22.09 21.41 -8.48
C MET A 121 -20.85 21.86 -7.65
N ASN A 122 -20.21 20.99 -6.87
CA ASN A 122 -18.99 21.28 -6.09
C ASN A 122 -18.20 19.99 -5.75
N ALA A 123 -18.22 18.95 -6.60
CA ALA A 123 -17.32 17.82 -6.39
C ALA A 123 -15.88 18.35 -6.46
N PRO A 124 -15.03 18.14 -5.43
CA PRO A 124 -13.63 18.55 -5.53
C PRO A 124 -12.95 17.76 -6.65
N GLY A 125 -11.84 18.25 -7.20
CA GLY A 125 -10.97 17.43 -8.04
C GLY A 125 -10.48 16.18 -7.32
N PHE A 126 -9.68 15.35 -8.00
CA PHE A 126 -9.03 14.19 -7.39
C PHE A 126 -7.84 14.59 -6.50
N ASP A 127 -7.44 15.85 -6.49
CA ASP A 127 -6.27 16.34 -5.78
C ASP A 127 -6.52 16.63 -4.29
N LEU A 128 -5.45 16.52 -3.51
CA LEU A 128 -5.49 16.78 -2.06
C LEU A 128 -5.78 18.26 -1.72
N PRO A 129 -5.24 19.27 -2.43
CA PRO A 129 -5.56 20.68 -2.16
C PRO A 129 -7.05 21.02 -2.24
N ASN A 130 -7.77 20.59 -3.29
CA ASN A 130 -9.22 20.81 -3.41
C ASN A 130 -10.02 20.06 -2.34
N MET A 131 -9.44 19.01 -1.75
CA MET A 131 -9.99 18.31 -0.57
C MET A 131 -9.61 18.98 0.77
N GLY A 132 -9.00 20.16 0.74
CA GLY A 132 -8.63 20.96 1.91
C GLY A 132 -7.27 20.60 2.53
N PHE A 133 -6.44 19.82 1.85
CA PHE A 133 -5.04 19.59 2.24
C PHE A 133 -4.11 20.42 1.37
N THR A 134 -4.05 21.72 1.64
CA THR A 134 -3.24 22.69 0.88
C THR A 134 -1.74 22.65 1.21
N GLU A 135 -1.34 21.87 2.22
CA GLU A 135 0.05 21.75 2.67
C GLU A 135 0.68 20.50 2.07
N PRO A 136 2.00 20.45 1.85
CA PRO A 136 2.64 19.26 1.30
C PRO A 136 2.37 17.99 2.12
N ARG A 137 1.85 16.96 1.45
CA ARG A 137 1.44 15.68 2.03
C ARG A 137 2.22 14.51 1.43
N ARG A 138 2.39 13.47 2.24
CA ARG A 138 2.75 12.12 1.81
C ARG A 138 1.68 11.14 2.28
N GLY A 139 1.46 10.06 1.55
CA GLY A 139 0.41 9.10 1.88
C GLY A 139 0.47 7.85 1.04
N TYR A 140 -0.63 7.12 1.08
CA TYR A 140 -0.99 6.10 0.12
C TYR A 140 -2.45 6.34 -0.33
N LEU A 141 -2.80 5.74 -1.46
CA LEU A 141 -4.15 5.76 -2.02
C LEU A 141 -4.67 4.33 -2.12
N LEU A 142 -5.89 4.10 -1.66
CA LEU A 142 -6.66 2.89 -1.92
C LEU A 142 -7.75 3.20 -2.93
N VAL A 143 -7.99 2.28 -3.85
CA VAL A 143 -9.09 2.35 -4.80
C VAL A 143 -9.80 1.01 -4.86
N ASN A 144 -11.12 1.01 -4.73
CA ASN A 144 -11.97 -0.16 -4.90
C ASN A 144 -13.27 0.21 -5.66
N HIS A 145 -14.09 -0.79 -5.96
CA HIS A 145 -15.42 -0.58 -6.52
C HIS A 145 -16.47 -0.30 -5.44
N ARG A 146 -17.45 0.51 -5.81
CA ARG A 146 -18.62 0.84 -5.01
C ARG A 146 -19.85 0.91 -5.90
N CYS A 147 -21.00 0.47 -5.40
CA CYS A 147 -22.28 0.83 -6.00
C CYS A 147 -22.92 1.98 -5.22
N SER A 148 -23.49 2.92 -5.94
CA SER A 148 -24.10 4.15 -5.43
C SER A 148 -25.04 3.97 -4.22
N VAL A 149 -25.78 2.86 -4.13
CA VAL A 149 -26.74 2.60 -3.04
C VAL A 149 -26.33 1.46 -2.12
N SER A 150 -25.84 0.33 -2.65
CA SER A 150 -25.45 -0.80 -1.81
C SER A 150 -24.13 -0.60 -1.09
N GLY A 151 -23.41 0.49 -1.37
CA GLY A 151 -22.11 0.77 -0.79
C GLY A 151 -21.01 0.02 -1.52
N GLU A 152 -19.90 -0.15 -0.82
CA GLU A 152 -18.71 -0.80 -1.37
C GLU A 152 -19.06 -2.17 -1.92
N LYS A 153 -18.43 -2.49 -3.06
CA LYS A 153 -18.60 -3.76 -3.73
C LYS A 153 -17.28 -4.45 -3.86
N PRO A 154 -16.96 -5.18 -2.81
CA PRO A 154 -15.82 -5.99 -2.89
C PRO A 154 -16.27 -7.37 -3.58
N ASP A 155 -15.62 -7.87 -4.66
CA ASP A 155 -15.81 -9.12 -5.46
C ASP A 155 -15.18 -10.45 -4.94
N SER A 156 -15.93 -11.34 -4.28
CA SER A 156 -15.44 -12.64 -3.79
C SER A 156 -15.57 -13.76 -4.82
N SER A 157 -15.29 -13.49 -6.10
CA SER A 157 -15.42 -14.50 -7.14
C SER A 157 -14.50 -15.70 -6.85
N THR A 158 -15.11 -16.84 -6.49
CA THR A 158 -14.46 -18.18 -6.48
C THR A 158 -13.99 -18.62 -7.88
N SER A 159 -14.21 -17.79 -8.90
CA SER A 159 -13.65 -17.95 -10.24
C SER A 159 -12.43 -17.05 -10.39
N ASN A 160 -11.29 -17.65 -10.09
CA ASN A 160 -9.89 -17.22 -10.13
C ASN A 160 -9.37 -16.25 -11.23
N ASP A 161 -10.16 -15.57 -12.05
CA ASP A 161 -9.64 -15.04 -13.33
C ASP A 161 -10.00 -13.59 -13.73
N GLU A 162 -10.76 -12.80 -12.97
CA GLU A 162 -11.11 -11.44 -13.41
C GLU A 162 -10.67 -10.34 -12.44
N ILE A 163 -9.45 -9.82 -12.65
CA ILE A 163 -8.98 -8.57 -12.04
C ILE A 163 -9.83 -7.41 -12.59
N TYR A 164 -10.52 -6.70 -11.70
CA TYR A 164 -11.41 -5.61 -12.10
C TYR A 164 -10.82 -4.20 -11.99
N LEU A 165 -9.72 -4.03 -11.26
CA LEU A 165 -8.98 -2.78 -11.15
C LEU A 165 -7.51 -2.97 -11.48
N ASP A 166 -6.96 -2.01 -12.19
CA ASP A 166 -5.54 -1.87 -12.40
C ASP A 166 -5.13 -0.41 -12.24
N GLY A 167 -3.85 -0.13 -12.08
CA GLY A 167 -3.40 1.24 -11.99
C GLY A 167 -1.90 1.41 -11.92
N GLU A 168 -1.46 2.62 -12.23
CA GLU A 168 -0.05 3.02 -12.21
C GLU A 168 0.08 4.39 -11.58
N ALA A 169 1.19 4.65 -10.91
CA ALA A 169 1.54 5.97 -10.41
C ALA A 169 2.89 6.39 -10.96
N MET A 170 3.01 7.67 -11.30
CA MET A 170 4.24 8.32 -11.70
C MET A 170 4.46 9.54 -10.81
N LEU A 171 5.57 9.55 -10.09
CA LEU A 171 6.02 10.71 -9.33
C LEU A 171 6.89 11.58 -10.22
N LEU A 172 6.53 12.85 -10.31
CA LEU A 172 7.20 13.87 -11.08
C LEU A 172 7.83 14.88 -10.11
N ASP A 173 9.15 14.92 -10.06
CA ASP A 173 9.90 16.00 -9.45
C ASP A 173 10.12 17.09 -10.51
N VAL A 174 9.25 18.11 -10.48
CA VAL A 174 9.22 19.18 -11.47
C VAL A 174 10.46 20.07 -11.33
N VAL A 175 10.98 20.23 -10.12
CA VAL A 175 12.13 21.10 -9.83
C VAL A 175 13.43 20.46 -10.28
N ASN A 176 13.61 19.17 -10.01
CA ASN A 176 14.83 18.45 -10.35
C ASN A 176 14.77 17.75 -11.71
N GLY A 177 13.63 17.81 -12.40
CA GLY A 177 13.47 17.29 -13.77
C GLY A 177 13.56 15.78 -13.83
N ALA A 178 12.93 15.11 -12.86
CA ALA A 178 13.10 13.68 -12.68
C ALA A 178 11.78 12.98 -12.40
N ALA A 179 11.70 11.72 -12.78
CA ALA A 179 10.49 10.94 -12.62
C ALA A 179 10.81 9.49 -12.29
N TRP A 180 9.87 8.86 -11.59
CA TRP A 180 9.83 7.42 -11.38
C TRP A 180 8.38 6.97 -11.27
N GLY A 181 8.10 5.72 -11.59
CA GLY A 181 6.75 5.19 -11.50
C GLY A 181 6.74 3.77 -11.00
N TYR A 182 5.55 3.31 -10.64
CA TYR A 182 5.29 1.96 -10.17
C TYR A 182 3.84 1.59 -10.48
N ARG A 183 3.57 0.30 -10.56
CA ARG A 183 2.20 -0.21 -10.69
C ARG A 183 1.55 -0.35 -9.32
N ALA A 184 0.25 -0.08 -9.25
CA ALA A 184 -0.55 -0.33 -8.06
C ALA A 184 -0.49 -1.80 -7.65
N ILE A 185 -0.62 -2.03 -6.34
CA ILE A 185 -0.52 -3.35 -5.74
C ILE A 185 -1.93 -3.87 -5.52
N LEU A 186 -2.19 -5.07 -6.03
CA LEU A 186 -3.46 -5.76 -5.85
C LEU A 186 -3.56 -6.33 -4.44
N ALA A 187 -4.70 -6.14 -3.78
CA ALA A 187 -5.04 -6.88 -2.58
C ALA A 187 -5.14 -8.38 -2.92
N ASP A 188 -4.57 -9.23 -2.06
CA ASP A 188 -4.69 -10.68 -2.20
C ASP A 188 -6.04 -11.12 -1.63
N GLN A 189 -6.90 -11.56 -2.54
CA GLN A 189 -8.24 -12.03 -2.24
C GLN A 189 -8.32 -13.55 -2.03
N SER A 190 -7.22 -14.28 -2.25
CA SER A 190 -7.22 -15.74 -2.23
C SER A 190 -7.29 -16.34 -0.83
N VAL A 191 -7.16 -15.51 0.21
CA VAL A 191 -7.20 -15.95 1.59
C VAL A 191 -8.47 -15.43 2.27
N ASP A 192 -9.49 -16.29 2.31
CA ASP A 192 -10.81 -16.06 2.93
C ASP A 192 -10.72 -15.48 4.36
N ASP A 193 -9.60 -15.71 5.05
CA ASP A 193 -9.37 -15.32 6.45
C ASP A 193 -8.74 -13.91 6.63
N ILE A 194 -8.20 -13.24 5.59
CA ILE A 194 -7.39 -12.01 5.77
C ILE A 194 -8.17 -10.70 5.46
N GLY A 195 -9.35 -10.79 4.85
CA GLY A 195 -10.26 -9.65 4.59
C GLY A 195 -9.89 -8.77 3.38
N ASP A 196 -10.80 -7.85 3.01
CA ASP A 196 -10.77 -7.01 1.79
C ASP A 196 -9.53 -6.15 1.52
N TYR A 197 -8.73 -5.96 2.56
CA TYR A 197 -7.55 -5.09 2.55
C TYR A 197 -6.29 -5.90 2.85
N ALA A 198 -6.38 -7.22 2.77
CA ALA A 198 -5.26 -8.12 2.82
C ALA A 198 -4.38 -7.93 1.59
N PHE A 199 -3.13 -7.55 1.81
CA PHE A 199 -2.10 -7.69 0.78
C PHE A 199 -1.28 -8.91 1.20
N ALA A 200 -1.76 -10.12 0.90
CA ALA A 200 -1.15 -11.31 1.47
C ALA A 200 0.26 -11.54 0.93
N SER A 201 1.02 -12.26 1.75
CA SER A 201 2.29 -12.87 1.36
C SER A 201 1.97 -14.06 0.46
N SER A 202 2.51 -14.12 -0.75
CA SER A 202 2.49 -15.35 -1.53
C SER A 202 3.13 -16.46 -0.69
N SER A 203 2.35 -17.44 -0.26
CA SER A 203 2.91 -18.58 0.49
C SER A 203 3.99 -19.25 -0.35
N ALA A 204 5.14 -19.54 0.28
CA ALA A 204 6.40 -19.99 -0.32
C ALA A 204 6.38 -21.39 -0.97
N GLY A 205 5.28 -21.80 -1.61
CA GLY A 205 5.11 -23.10 -2.24
C GLY A 205 4.36 -23.06 -3.57
N ASP A 206 3.61 -22.00 -3.86
CA ASP A 206 2.96 -21.83 -5.15
C ASP A 206 3.67 -20.69 -5.88
N GLU A 207 4.57 -21.07 -6.80
CA GLU A 207 5.00 -20.22 -7.91
C GLU A 207 3.80 -19.99 -8.85
N ASN A 208 2.75 -19.36 -8.32
CA ASN A 208 1.65 -18.89 -9.10
C ASN A 208 1.73 -17.36 -9.12
N PRO A 209 2.52 -16.77 -10.04
CA PRO A 209 2.28 -15.42 -10.51
C PRO A 209 0.96 -15.45 -11.31
N VAL A 210 -0.17 -15.78 -10.67
CA VAL A 210 -1.49 -15.56 -11.25
C VAL A 210 -1.79 -14.09 -11.08
N THR A 211 -1.32 -13.40 -12.12
CA THR A 211 -1.99 -12.29 -12.78
C THR A 211 -2.33 -11.12 -11.88
N GLY A 212 -1.37 -10.20 -11.85
CA GLY A 212 -1.46 -8.79 -11.46
C GLY A 212 -0.06 -8.24 -11.72
N ALA A 213 0.20 -7.84 -12.96
CA ALA A 213 1.55 -7.87 -13.53
C ALA A 213 2.54 -6.89 -12.87
N THR A 214 3.36 -7.41 -11.94
CA THR A 214 4.50 -6.70 -11.38
C THR A 214 5.78 -7.53 -11.31
N THR A 215 6.03 -8.38 -12.31
CA THR A 215 7.35 -9.02 -12.50
C THR A 215 8.49 -8.02 -12.80
N GLU A 216 8.21 -6.71 -12.80
CA GLU A 216 9.17 -5.61 -12.88
C GLU A 216 9.56 -5.03 -11.52
N LEU A 217 9.06 -5.58 -10.41
CA LEU A 217 9.54 -5.23 -9.08
C LEU A 217 10.83 -6.00 -8.81
N LEU A 218 11.91 -5.26 -8.57
CA LEU A 218 13.29 -5.75 -8.39
C LEU A 218 13.52 -6.67 -7.17
N SER A 219 12.49 -7.31 -6.60
CA SER A 219 12.59 -8.18 -5.43
C SER A 219 11.64 -9.38 -5.41
N GLU A 220 11.07 -9.81 -6.53
CA GLU A 220 10.28 -11.07 -6.60
C GLU A 220 11.15 -12.35 -6.50
N ALA A 221 12.29 -12.30 -5.78
CA ALA A 221 13.07 -13.49 -5.46
C ALA A 221 12.43 -14.26 -4.28
N PRO A 222 12.29 -15.60 -4.38
CA PRO A 222 11.21 -16.36 -3.74
C PRO A 222 11.54 -16.86 -2.33
N LYS A 223 11.94 -15.97 -1.43
CA LYS A 223 12.02 -16.29 0.02
C LYS A 223 11.60 -15.11 0.89
N LEU A 224 10.29 -14.99 1.08
CA LEU A 224 9.65 -14.08 2.05
C LEU A 224 10.01 -14.40 3.53
N THR A 225 10.92 -15.35 3.77
CA THR A 225 11.43 -15.70 5.09
C THR A 225 12.76 -15.02 5.43
N GLU A 226 13.35 -14.24 4.52
CA GLU A 226 14.67 -13.65 4.74
C GLU A 226 14.58 -12.12 4.61
N ASN A 227 15.24 -11.40 5.52
CA ASN A 227 15.33 -9.94 5.45
C ASN A 227 15.89 -9.52 4.07
N GLN A 228 15.36 -8.44 3.50
CA GLN A 228 15.77 -8.01 2.16
C GLN A 228 17.09 -7.23 2.23
N GLN A 229 18.07 -7.65 1.43
CA GLN A 229 19.36 -6.96 1.32
C GLN A 229 19.22 -5.70 0.48
N VAL A 230 19.66 -4.58 1.01
CA VAL A 230 19.71 -3.30 0.30
C VAL A 230 21.14 -2.80 0.21
N ALA A 231 21.54 -2.39 -1.00
CA ALA A 231 22.72 -1.55 -1.17
C ALA A 231 22.45 -0.14 -0.64
N LEU A 232 23.44 0.43 0.05
CA LEU A 232 23.44 1.77 0.60
C LEU A 232 24.58 2.54 -0.06
N TYR A 233 24.26 3.61 -0.79
CA TYR A 233 25.27 4.47 -1.41
C TYR A 233 25.92 5.38 -0.36
N PRO A 234 27.15 5.88 -0.62
CA PRO A 234 27.85 6.75 0.31
C PRO A 234 26.97 7.92 0.76
N PRO A 235 26.67 8.07 2.06
CA PRO A 235 25.94 9.22 2.59
C PRO A 235 26.53 10.59 2.23
N ASP A 236 27.85 10.69 2.05
CA ASP A 236 28.52 11.93 1.62
C ASP A 236 28.13 12.36 0.19
N GLU A 237 27.74 11.39 -0.65
CA GLU A 237 27.42 11.62 -2.06
C GLU A 237 25.94 11.46 -2.36
N PHE A 238 25.19 10.70 -1.54
CA PHE A 238 23.79 10.35 -1.77
C PHE A 238 22.94 10.47 -0.51
N GLN A 239 21.75 11.04 -0.68
CA GLN A 239 20.70 10.94 0.31
C GLN A 239 19.87 9.67 0.04
N THR A 240 19.86 8.73 0.98
CA THR A 240 18.99 7.54 0.92
C THR A 240 17.78 7.72 1.83
N ARG A 241 16.59 7.38 1.35
CA ARG A 241 15.34 7.46 2.09
C ARG A 241 14.47 6.23 1.86
N PHE A 242 13.85 5.74 2.94
CA PHE A 242 12.92 4.63 2.94
C PHE A 242 11.48 5.14 3.12
N PHE A 243 10.59 4.79 2.19
CA PHE A 243 9.16 5.08 2.27
C PHE A 243 8.44 3.82 2.71
N VAL A 244 7.84 3.85 3.89
CA VAL A 244 7.28 2.67 4.55
C VAL A 244 5.78 2.84 4.67
N THR A 245 5.03 1.90 4.13
CA THR A 245 3.56 1.85 4.22
C THR A 245 3.15 0.53 4.85
N PRO A 246 2.84 0.52 6.15
CA PRO A 246 2.33 -0.66 6.85
C PRO A 246 1.05 -1.19 6.19
N LEU A 247 0.94 -2.51 6.05
CA LEU A 247 -0.19 -3.19 5.43
C LEU A 247 -1.15 -3.72 6.49
N VAL A 248 -2.42 -3.82 6.10
CA VAL A 248 -3.42 -4.54 6.87
C VAL A 248 -3.28 -6.03 6.54
N ILE A 249 -2.95 -6.84 7.53
CA ILE A 249 -3.11 -8.30 7.48
C ILE A 249 -3.97 -8.63 8.69
N ASN A 250 -5.30 -8.50 8.57
CA ASN A 250 -6.17 -8.84 9.68
C ASN A 250 -6.73 -10.24 9.49
N SER A 251 -6.26 -11.20 10.30
CA SER A 251 -6.81 -12.56 10.35
C SER A 251 -8.12 -12.68 11.17
N ALA A 252 -8.57 -11.59 11.80
CA ALA A 252 -9.75 -11.57 12.64
C ALA A 252 -10.87 -10.75 11.99
N ASN A 253 -11.71 -11.44 11.19
CA ASN A 253 -13.07 -11.07 10.82
C ASN A 253 -13.33 -9.55 10.78
N ALA A 254 -12.96 -8.88 9.68
CA ALA A 254 -13.61 -7.64 9.32
C ALA A 254 -15.08 -7.97 9.06
N THR A 255 -15.96 -7.82 10.06
CA THR A 255 -17.40 -8.10 9.95
C THR A 255 -18.14 -7.01 9.17
N SER A 256 -17.40 -6.23 8.37
CA SER A 256 -17.87 -5.10 7.59
C SER A 256 -16.84 -4.80 6.51
N ASN A 257 -17.32 -4.91 5.28
CA ASN A 257 -16.56 -4.69 4.05
C ASN A 257 -16.62 -3.22 3.62
N ASP A 258 -17.25 -2.41 4.46
CA ASP A 258 -17.37 -0.97 4.30
C ASP A 258 -16.13 -0.32 4.93
N MET A 259 -15.25 0.25 4.09
CA MET A 259 -14.10 1.04 4.51
C MET A 259 -14.48 2.22 5.40
N SER A 260 -15.74 2.69 5.38
CA SER A 260 -16.25 3.72 6.29
C SER A 260 -16.53 3.19 7.71
N GLU A 261 -16.78 1.89 7.86
CA GLU A 261 -16.94 1.21 9.16
C GLU A 261 -15.60 0.68 9.70
N VAL A 262 -14.65 0.34 8.81
CA VAL A 262 -13.23 0.13 9.16
C VAL A 262 -12.56 1.49 9.38
N MET A 263 -12.94 2.14 10.49
CA MET A 263 -12.39 3.42 10.94
C MET A 263 -10.85 3.44 10.91
N PRO A 264 -10.19 4.18 9.99
CA PRO A 264 -8.74 4.31 9.98
C PRO A 264 -8.24 5.26 11.08
N PHE A 265 -9.08 5.67 12.03
CA PHE A 265 -8.64 6.39 13.23
C PHE A 265 -8.45 5.50 14.46
N LYS A 266 -9.12 4.33 14.53
CA LYS A 266 -9.01 3.46 15.72
C LYS A 266 -7.89 2.42 15.59
N ASN A 267 -7.62 1.95 14.38
CA ASN A 267 -6.68 0.86 14.12
C ASN A 267 -5.65 1.23 13.04
N GLN A 268 -5.02 2.41 13.15
CA GLN A 268 -3.93 2.78 12.24
C GLN A 268 -2.80 1.75 12.34
N LYS A 269 -2.48 1.13 11.20
CA LYS A 269 -1.45 0.10 11.13
C LYS A 269 -0.09 0.71 11.36
N ARG A 270 0.71 -0.06 12.07
CA ARG A 270 1.96 0.38 12.66
C ARG A 270 3.00 -0.68 12.43
N THR A 271 4.19 -0.25 12.05
CA THR A 271 5.36 -1.12 12.00
C THR A 271 6.55 -0.37 12.57
N LYS A 272 7.63 -1.09 12.84
CA LYS A 272 8.96 -0.50 12.97
C LYS A 272 9.82 -0.97 11.83
N ILE A 273 10.61 -0.08 11.29
CA ILE A 273 11.68 -0.43 10.35
C ILE A 273 13.03 -0.26 11.04
N THR A 274 13.96 -1.17 10.78
CA THR A 274 15.37 -1.06 11.17
C THR A 274 16.26 -1.61 10.08
N LEU A 275 17.56 -1.37 10.23
CA LEU A 275 18.61 -2.02 9.44
C LEU A 275 19.33 -3.06 10.30
N LEU A 276 19.65 -4.21 9.69
CA LEU A 276 20.46 -5.26 10.30
C LEU A 276 21.74 -5.51 9.51
N ASP A 277 22.81 -5.86 10.22
CA ASP A 277 24.07 -6.30 9.65
C ASP A 277 24.02 -7.79 9.21
N SER A 278 25.14 -8.31 8.70
CA SER A 278 25.23 -9.69 8.19
C SER A 278 24.95 -10.79 9.23
N VAL A 279 25.02 -10.46 10.51
CA VAL A 279 24.83 -11.39 11.64
C VAL A 279 23.52 -11.14 12.40
N GLY A 280 22.69 -10.20 11.93
CA GLY A 280 21.37 -9.89 12.50
C GLY A 280 21.38 -8.87 13.64
N ASN A 281 22.49 -8.18 13.90
CA ASN A 281 22.50 -7.06 14.84
C ASN A 281 21.98 -5.79 14.17
N MET A 282 21.38 -4.88 14.95
CA MET A 282 21.00 -3.55 14.45
C MET A 282 22.23 -2.77 13.98
N GLY A 283 22.35 -2.62 12.66
CA GLY A 283 23.58 -2.17 12.04
C GLY A 283 23.56 -2.25 10.53
N ILE A 284 24.74 -2.11 9.97
CA ILE A 284 25.01 -2.11 8.53
C ILE A 284 26.34 -2.82 8.28
N MET A 285 26.63 -3.13 7.02
CA MET A 285 27.90 -3.66 6.56
C MET A 285 28.55 -2.65 5.63
N ASP A 286 29.83 -2.34 5.84
CA ASP A 286 30.59 -1.55 4.86
C ASP A 286 30.94 -2.38 3.61
N ARG A 287 31.70 -1.80 2.66
CA ARG A 287 32.14 -2.50 1.45
C ARG A 287 33.19 -3.58 1.70
N ASP A 288 33.87 -3.55 2.84
CA ASP A 288 34.91 -4.49 3.23
C ASP A 288 34.38 -5.57 4.22
N GLU A 289 33.05 -5.71 4.29
CA GLU A 289 32.36 -6.69 5.12
C GLU A 289 32.56 -6.48 6.64
N ASN A 290 32.94 -5.28 7.07
CA ASN A 290 32.95 -4.93 8.49
C ASN A 290 31.55 -4.51 8.94
N SER A 291 31.10 -5.06 10.06
CA SER A 291 29.84 -4.64 10.70
C SER A 291 30.02 -3.30 11.40
N GLY A 292 29.12 -2.37 11.09
CA GLY A 292 28.86 -1.19 11.89
C GLY A 292 27.65 -1.43 12.79
N SER A 293 27.81 -1.25 14.11
CA SER A 293 26.70 -1.26 15.08
C SER A 293 26.22 0.15 15.40
N GLY A 294 24.90 0.38 15.45
CA GLY A 294 24.37 1.71 15.77
C GLY A 294 22.98 2.03 15.22
N ALA A 295 22.33 1.10 14.52
CA ALA A 295 21.04 1.39 13.91
C ALA A 295 19.94 1.61 14.95
N ALA A 296 18.98 2.45 14.60
CA ALA A 296 17.80 2.76 15.39
C ALA A 296 16.54 2.29 14.66
N ALA A 297 15.65 1.63 15.40
CA ALA A 297 14.33 1.28 14.89
C ALA A 297 13.42 2.51 14.87
N VAL A 298 12.79 2.78 13.72
CA VAL A 298 11.86 3.90 13.54
C VAL A 298 10.44 3.38 13.46
N HIS A 299 9.57 3.93 14.31
CA HIS A 299 8.15 3.61 14.29
C HIS A 299 7.42 4.36 13.19
N VAL A 300 6.57 3.65 12.45
CA VAL A 300 5.80 4.17 11.32
C VAL A 300 4.32 3.89 11.54
N CYS A 301 3.50 4.93 11.44
CA CYS A 301 2.04 4.85 11.50
C CYS A 301 1.46 5.24 10.13
N CYS A 302 0.79 4.28 9.47
CA CYS A 302 0.22 4.31 8.11
C CYS A 302 1.15 4.69 6.93
N VAL A 303 1.97 5.73 7.04
CA VAL A 303 3.02 6.04 6.05
C VAL A 303 4.19 6.78 6.71
N GLY A 304 5.41 6.44 6.29
CA GLY A 304 6.66 7.05 6.77
C GLY A 304 7.61 7.34 5.62
N ALA A 305 8.37 8.43 5.74
CA ALA A 305 9.50 8.75 4.88
C ALA A 305 10.71 8.95 5.80
N ILE A 306 11.68 8.06 5.72
CA ILE A 306 12.68 7.87 6.78
C ILE A 306 14.07 7.95 6.14
N ASP A 307 14.81 8.98 6.52
CA ASP A 307 16.17 9.15 6.04
C ASP A 307 17.09 8.07 6.61
N LEU A 308 18.04 7.61 5.81
CA LEU A 308 19.03 6.62 6.20
C LEU A 308 19.78 7.04 7.48
N GLU A 309 20.13 8.33 7.62
CA GLU A 309 20.75 8.88 8.84
C GLU A 309 19.94 8.60 10.10
N THR A 310 18.60 8.65 10.01
CA THR A 310 17.71 8.38 11.14
C THR A 310 17.74 6.89 11.52
N LEU A 311 17.71 5.99 10.54
CA LEU A 311 17.87 4.55 10.77
C LEU A 311 19.27 4.21 11.26
N MET A 312 20.25 5.03 10.92
CA MET A 312 21.63 4.86 11.33
C MET A 312 21.94 5.42 12.73
N GLY A 313 21.04 6.21 13.32
CA GLY A 313 21.30 6.89 14.59
C GLY A 313 22.45 7.92 14.53
N GLY A 314 22.83 8.35 13.32
CA GLY A 314 23.97 9.23 13.04
C GLY A 314 24.94 8.66 11.99
N SER A 315 26.20 9.09 12.05
CA SER A 315 27.28 8.59 11.19
C SER A 315 27.86 7.28 11.73
N PHE A 316 28.17 6.34 10.84
CA PHE A 316 28.90 5.09 11.15
C PHE A 316 30.43 5.24 10.95
N GLY A 317 30.90 6.48 10.85
CA GLY A 317 32.30 6.83 10.63
C GLY A 317 32.62 7.15 9.18
N SER A 318 33.71 7.90 8.99
CA SER A 318 34.11 8.44 7.69
C SER A 318 34.35 7.40 6.60
N GLY A 319 34.60 6.14 6.97
CA GLY A 319 34.78 5.05 6.00
C GLY A 319 33.46 4.71 5.30
N PHE A 320 32.39 4.49 6.08
CA PHE A 320 31.07 4.22 5.51
C PHE A 320 30.50 5.45 4.83
N ASP A 321 30.64 6.63 5.43
CA ASP A 321 30.10 7.87 4.87
C ASP A 321 30.64 8.15 3.45
N ALA A 322 31.91 7.79 3.20
CA ALA A 322 32.57 7.97 1.90
C ALA A 322 32.41 6.79 0.91
N GLN A 323 32.05 5.59 1.38
CA GLN A 323 32.04 4.38 0.52
C GLN A 323 30.65 3.73 0.40
N GLY A 324 29.75 3.97 1.35
CA GLY A 324 28.51 3.23 1.50
C GLY A 324 28.76 1.77 1.87
N GLY A 325 27.79 0.91 1.57
CA GLY A 325 27.82 -0.49 1.93
C GLY A 325 26.48 -1.16 1.67
N TRP A 326 26.04 -2.02 2.59
CA TRP A 326 24.76 -2.72 2.48
C TRP A 326 24.19 -3.06 3.85
N ALA A 327 22.91 -3.38 3.90
CA ALA A 327 22.25 -3.84 5.11
C ALA A 327 21.07 -4.73 4.75
N TYR A 328 20.54 -5.45 5.73
CA TYR A 328 19.22 -6.03 5.63
C TYR A 328 18.17 -5.03 6.15
N VAL A 329 17.06 -4.87 5.44
CA VAL A 329 15.88 -4.17 5.96
C VAL A 329 15.02 -5.15 6.72
N ASP A 330 14.71 -4.81 7.97
CA ASP A 330 13.88 -5.62 8.85
C ASP A 330 12.66 -4.83 9.35
N LEU A 331 11.56 -5.55 9.56
CA LEU A 331 10.30 -5.02 10.09
C LEU A 331 10.00 -5.67 11.44
N MET A 332 9.74 -4.83 12.44
CA MET A 332 9.53 -5.26 13.82
C MET A 332 8.17 -4.81 14.35
N ASP A 333 7.71 -5.49 15.39
CA ASP A 333 6.46 -5.18 16.07
C ASP A 333 6.50 -3.77 16.68
N PRO A 334 5.47 -2.94 16.47
CA PRO A 334 5.31 -1.71 17.23
C PRO A 334 5.14 -2.04 18.74
N PRO A 335 5.57 -1.16 19.66
CA PRO A 335 5.39 -1.44 21.08
C PRO A 335 3.89 -1.46 21.41
N ALA A 336 3.46 -2.39 22.28
CA ALA A 336 2.05 -2.61 22.62
C ALA A 336 1.33 -1.38 23.24
N ALA A 337 2.10 -0.40 23.74
CA ALA A 337 1.59 0.79 24.41
C ALA A 337 2.11 2.06 23.71
N TYR A 338 1.39 2.52 22.69
CA TYR A 338 1.47 3.91 22.24
C TYR A 338 0.10 4.54 22.39
N SER A 339 0.04 5.72 23.02
CA SER A 339 -1.20 6.46 23.30
C SER A 339 -1.81 7.01 22.02
N GLY A 340 -2.52 6.16 21.26
CA GLY A 340 -3.13 6.56 20.00
C GLY A 340 -3.96 5.49 19.29
N GLY A 341 -3.97 4.24 19.76
CA GLY A 341 -4.82 3.19 19.19
C GLY A 341 -4.46 1.82 19.74
N THR A 342 -5.40 0.87 19.70
CA THR A 342 -5.19 -0.53 20.09
C THR A 342 -4.37 -1.21 18.98
N VAL A 343 -3.28 -1.91 19.32
CA VAL A 343 -2.63 -2.87 18.40
C VAL A 343 -3.27 -4.21 18.70
N ASP A 344 -4.13 -4.70 17.81
CA ASP A 344 -4.78 -5.99 18.00
C ASP A 344 -3.85 -7.10 17.49
N THR A 345 -2.98 -7.56 18.39
CA THR A 345 -2.24 -8.84 18.33
C THR A 345 -1.09 -9.00 17.32
N THR A 346 -0.34 -10.07 17.58
CA THR A 346 1.02 -10.49 17.19
C THR A 346 1.25 -10.83 15.70
N ALA A 347 0.59 -10.13 14.77
CA ALA A 347 0.69 -10.43 13.33
C ALA A 347 0.75 -9.21 12.39
N ASP A 348 0.81 -7.99 12.92
CA ASP A 348 0.69 -6.73 12.17
C ASP A 348 2.04 -6.18 11.65
N HIS A 349 2.89 -7.02 11.04
CA HIS A 349 4.30 -6.64 10.77
C HIS A 349 4.64 -6.41 9.30
N CYS A 350 3.69 -6.56 8.40
CA CYS A 350 3.94 -6.37 6.98
C CYS A 350 3.90 -4.89 6.59
N ALA A 351 4.84 -4.48 5.77
CA ALA A 351 4.85 -3.17 5.13
C ALA A 351 5.36 -3.33 3.70
N ILE A 352 4.96 -2.39 2.85
CA ILE A 352 5.65 -2.13 1.60
C ILE A 352 6.66 -1.03 1.87
N VAL A 353 7.93 -1.30 1.59
CA VAL A 353 9.00 -0.31 1.72
C VAL A 353 9.59 0.00 0.36
N PHE A 354 9.63 1.27 -0.01
CA PHE A 354 10.44 1.75 -1.13
C PHE A 354 11.74 2.34 -0.62
N LYS A 355 12.87 1.95 -1.21
CA LYS A 355 14.13 2.68 -1.05
C LYS A 355 14.30 3.63 -2.23
N LEU A 356 14.55 4.92 -1.98
CA LEU A 356 14.99 5.89 -3.00
C LEU A 356 16.35 6.49 -2.62
N GLN A 357 17.18 6.77 -3.63
CA GLN A 357 18.51 7.35 -3.45
C GLN A 357 18.67 8.55 -4.37
N PHE A 358 19.03 9.70 -3.79
CA PHE A 358 19.19 10.96 -4.50
C PHE A 358 20.66 11.36 -4.49
N GLY A 359 21.25 11.54 -5.68
CA GLY A 359 22.61 12.05 -5.80
C GLY A 359 22.70 13.49 -5.28
N SER A 360 23.79 13.80 -4.58
CA SER A 360 24.13 15.17 -4.22
C SER A 360 24.38 15.99 -5.50
N PRO A 361 24.11 17.31 -5.47
CA PRO A 361 24.38 18.20 -6.60
C PRO A 361 25.83 18.14 -7.10
N SER A 362 26.78 17.74 -6.25
CA SER A 362 28.21 17.61 -6.54
C SER A 362 28.63 16.31 -7.22
N PHE A 363 27.85 15.23 -7.11
CA PHE A 363 28.23 13.91 -7.62
C PHE A 363 27.51 13.57 -8.93
N ALA A 364 26.20 13.79 -8.98
CA ALA A 364 25.41 13.69 -10.19
C ALA A 364 24.12 14.50 -9.99
N SER A 365 23.95 15.59 -10.76
CA SER A 365 22.73 16.41 -10.72
C SER A 365 21.51 15.71 -11.35
N GLY A 366 21.62 14.43 -11.67
CA GLY A 366 20.57 13.59 -12.23
C GLY A 366 20.23 12.46 -11.26
N MET A 367 18.92 12.24 -11.06
CA MET A 367 18.39 11.18 -10.22
C MET A 367 18.80 9.80 -10.77
N ILE A 368 19.66 9.07 -10.04
CA ILE A 368 19.75 7.61 -10.15
C ILE A 368 18.69 7.05 -9.20
N ASN A 369 17.46 6.89 -9.69
CA ASN A 369 16.41 6.28 -8.89
C ASN A 369 16.55 4.76 -9.00
N SER A 370 17.10 4.14 -7.95
CA SER A 370 16.70 2.77 -7.66
C SER A 370 15.44 2.85 -6.80
N CYS A 371 14.41 2.10 -7.19
CA CYS A 371 13.21 1.89 -6.42
C CYS A 371 13.06 0.39 -6.23
N GLU A 372 13.11 -0.04 -4.98
CA GLU A 372 13.02 -1.45 -4.61
C GLU A 372 11.85 -1.61 -3.65
N ILE A 373 10.89 -2.46 -4.00
CA ILE A 373 9.83 -2.86 -3.08
C ILE A 373 10.38 -3.91 -2.15
N ILE A 374 10.34 -3.68 -0.85
CA ILE A 374 10.70 -4.66 0.16
C ILE A 374 9.41 -5.08 0.84
N ARG A 375 9.00 -6.33 0.61
CA ARG A 375 8.02 -7.01 1.46
C ARG A 375 8.81 -7.83 2.47
N SER A 376 8.67 -7.49 3.76
CA SER A 376 9.26 -8.28 4.84
C SER A 376 8.15 -8.86 5.70
N TYR A 377 8.25 -10.16 5.97
CA TYR A 377 7.49 -10.87 6.99
C TYR A 377 8.49 -11.31 8.08
N ARG A 378 8.10 -11.22 9.35
CA ARG A 378 8.93 -11.71 10.44
C ARG A 378 8.80 -13.23 10.58
N ILE A 379 9.91 -13.95 10.53
CA ILE A 379 9.96 -15.35 11.00
C ILE A 379 9.48 -15.37 12.45
N LEU A 380 8.33 -16.01 12.72
CA LEU A 380 8.07 -16.56 14.04
C LEU A 380 9.22 -17.52 14.31
N SER A 381 10.12 -17.17 15.23
CA SER A 381 11.14 -18.13 15.66
C SER A 381 10.41 -19.40 16.07
N ALA A 382 10.79 -20.54 15.50
CA ALA A 382 10.26 -21.85 15.90
C ALA A 382 10.55 -22.05 17.39
N GLY A 383 9.60 -21.67 18.26
CA GLY A 383 9.87 -21.54 19.68
C GLY A 383 8.75 -20.95 20.56
N ASP A 384 7.66 -20.42 19.99
CA ASP A 384 6.43 -20.13 20.74
C ASP A 384 5.38 -21.24 20.58
#